data_AF-A0A7C3JU39-F1
#
_entry.id   AF-A0A7C3JU39-F1
#
_cell.length_a   1.000
_cell.length_b   1.000
_cell.length_c   1.000
_cell.angle_alpha   90.00
_cell.angle_beta   90.00
_cell.angle_gamma   90.00
#
_symmetry.space_group_name_H-M   'P 1'
#
loop_
_entity.id
_entity.type
_entity.pdbx_description
1 polymer ?
#
loop_
_entity_poly.entity_id
_entity_poly.type
_entity_poly.pdbx_seq_one_letter_code
_entity_poly.pdbx_strand_id
1 'polypeptide(L)'
;MWQHESDELVNDPRCGMDHYTLTVKQGEVIGLKPEDFERAEVPAMVRACFYAWHHIALRSHWLTAYAASHMLERRNNGKIVKGGGMSYRVGKKFENELGINLKKMISLDVHVVADTEHSENISEVFERYVKSAEDRDLVLQGARDSMAVDRAYRGALGYYMEQIN
;
A
#
# COMPACT_ATOMS: atom_id res chain seq x y z
N MET A 1 -2.08 1.14 -16.22
CA MET A 1 -2.77 0.04 -15.49
C MET A 1 -2.03 -1.28 -15.69
N TRP A 2 -2.09 -1.96 -16.85
CA TRP A 2 -1.43 -3.28 -16.97
C TRP A 2 0.08 -3.30 -16.68
N GLN A 3 0.82 -2.29 -17.16
CA GLN A 3 2.26 -2.18 -16.87
C GLN A 3 2.51 -2.04 -15.37
N HIS A 4 1.76 -1.16 -14.69
CA HIS A 4 1.81 -1.00 -13.24
C HIS A 4 1.58 -2.32 -12.51
N GLU A 5 0.50 -3.05 -12.84
CA GLU A 5 0.21 -4.35 -12.21
C GLU A 5 1.30 -5.39 -12.51
N SER A 6 1.95 -5.32 -13.67
CA SER A 6 3.05 -6.22 -14.01
C SER A 6 4.29 -5.95 -13.16
N ASP A 7 4.57 -4.67 -12.88
CA ASP A 7 5.68 -4.28 -12.00
C ASP A 7 5.42 -4.81 -10.57
N GLU A 8 4.19 -4.69 -10.07
CA GLU A 8 3.80 -5.15 -8.74
C GLU A 8 3.81 -6.69 -8.58
N LEU A 9 3.16 -7.39 -9.53
CA LEU A 9 2.83 -8.82 -9.39
C LEU A 9 3.79 -9.79 -10.05
N VAL A 10 4.62 -9.33 -11.00
CA VAL A 10 5.49 -10.21 -11.80
C VAL A 10 6.95 -9.88 -11.57
N ASN A 11 7.35 -8.65 -11.88
CA ASN A 11 8.73 -8.22 -11.72
C ASN A 11 8.82 -6.70 -11.81
N ASP A 12 9.16 -6.07 -10.69
CA ASP A 12 9.47 -4.65 -10.63
C ASP A 12 10.91 -4.42 -11.13
N PRO A 13 11.13 -3.68 -12.23
CA PRO A 13 12.47 -3.41 -12.76
C PRO A 13 13.41 -2.71 -11.77
N ARG A 14 12.88 -2.02 -10.76
CA ARG A 14 13.66 -1.29 -9.74
C ARG A 14 14.36 -2.25 -8.77
N CYS A 15 13.82 -3.45 -8.56
CA CYS A 15 14.37 -4.43 -7.63
C CYS A 15 14.57 -5.84 -8.23
N GLY A 16 14.10 -6.09 -9.45
CA GLY A 16 14.27 -7.36 -10.16
C GLY A 16 13.48 -8.52 -9.54
N MET A 17 12.35 -8.23 -8.87
CA MET A 17 11.45 -9.21 -8.29
C MET A 17 10.03 -8.65 -8.11
N ASP A 18 9.06 -9.50 -7.83
CA ASP A 18 7.71 -9.09 -7.43
C ASP A 18 7.68 -8.55 -5.98
N HIS A 19 6.63 -7.79 -5.65
CA HIS A 19 6.53 -7.11 -4.35
C HIS A 19 6.27 -8.05 -3.17
N TYR A 20 5.72 -9.24 -3.42
CA TYR A 20 5.60 -10.26 -2.38
C TYR A 20 6.98 -10.81 -2.01
N THR A 21 7.78 -11.21 -3.00
CA THR A 21 9.17 -11.64 -2.79
C THR A 21 10.00 -10.56 -2.10
N LEU A 22 9.80 -9.29 -2.48
CA LEU A 22 10.45 -8.14 -1.85
C LEU A 22 10.12 -8.03 -0.36
N THR A 23 8.85 -8.27 0.01
CA THR A 23 8.38 -8.24 1.39
C THR A 23 8.96 -9.39 2.21
N VAL A 24 9.02 -10.60 1.65
CA VAL A 24 9.64 -11.77 2.30
C VAL A 24 11.11 -11.48 2.62
N LYS A 25 11.88 -11.00 1.63
CA LYS A 25 13.30 -10.64 1.82
C LYS A 25 13.51 -9.52 2.83
N GLN A 26 12.61 -8.55 2.92
CA GLN A 26 12.67 -7.55 3.97
C GLN A 26 12.48 -8.18 5.37
N GLY A 27 11.63 -9.19 5.51
CA GLY A 27 11.46 -9.93 6.75
C GLY A 27 12.73 -10.60 7.26
N GLU A 28 13.58 -11.08 6.35
CA GLU A 28 14.87 -11.70 6.70
C GLU A 28 15.79 -10.75 7.47
N VAL A 29 15.69 -9.44 7.22
CA VAL A 29 16.47 -8.40 7.93
C VAL A 29 16.13 -8.33 9.41
N ILE A 30 14.92 -8.74 9.79
CA ILE A 30 14.44 -8.81 11.18
C ILE A 30 14.36 -10.26 11.70
N GLY A 31 15.00 -11.21 11.01
CA GLY A 31 15.13 -12.60 11.43
C GLY A 31 13.94 -13.50 11.10
N LEU A 32 12.97 -13.03 10.30
CA LEU A 32 11.91 -13.89 9.78
C LEU A 32 12.44 -14.77 8.65
N LYS A 33 11.81 -15.93 8.49
CA LYS A 33 12.08 -16.86 7.39
C LYS A 33 10.91 -16.90 6.41
N PRO A 34 11.12 -17.33 5.16
CA PRO A 34 10.02 -17.48 4.19
C PRO A 34 8.84 -18.30 4.73
N GLU A 35 9.10 -19.35 5.51
CA GLU A 35 8.06 -20.21 6.07
C GLU A 35 7.16 -19.49 7.08
N ASP A 36 7.65 -18.42 7.73
CA ASP A 36 6.86 -17.59 8.64
C ASP A 36 5.76 -16.85 7.88
N PHE A 37 6.03 -16.43 6.63
CA PHE A 37 5.04 -15.78 5.75
C PHE A 37 4.01 -16.78 5.22
N GLU A 38 4.46 -17.96 4.79
CA GLU A 38 3.58 -19.01 4.27
C GLU A 38 2.57 -19.52 5.31
N ARG A 39 3.00 -19.57 6.58
CA ARG A 39 2.19 -20.06 7.70
C ARG A 39 1.46 -18.96 8.46
N ALA A 40 1.70 -17.69 8.12
CA ALA A 40 1.07 -16.57 8.81
C ALA A 40 -0.44 -16.61 8.64
N GLU A 41 -1.16 -16.71 9.76
CA GLU A 41 -2.60 -16.54 9.74
C GLU A 41 -2.96 -15.06 9.69
N VAL A 42 -3.81 -14.68 8.74
CA VAL A 42 -4.32 -13.30 8.66
C VAL A 42 -5.27 -13.05 9.83
N PRO A 43 -4.97 -12.10 10.75
CA PRO A 43 -5.81 -11.84 11.90
C PRO A 43 -7.22 -11.40 11.50
N ALA A 44 -8.24 -11.71 12.31
CA ALA A 44 -9.64 -11.55 11.93
C ALA A 44 -10.00 -10.10 11.53
N MET A 45 -9.55 -9.09 12.28
CA MET A 45 -9.83 -7.69 11.95
C MET A 45 -9.10 -7.25 10.67
N VAL A 46 -7.91 -7.76 10.41
CA VAL A 46 -7.16 -7.51 9.17
C VAL A 46 -7.90 -8.12 7.98
N ARG A 47 -8.35 -9.36 8.12
CA ARG A 47 -9.14 -10.08 7.10
C ARG A 47 -10.44 -9.34 6.76
N ALA A 48 -11.11 -8.76 7.75
CA ALA A 48 -12.30 -7.95 7.53
C ALA A 48 -12.00 -6.70 6.67
N CYS A 49 -10.83 -6.07 6.86
CA CYS A 49 -10.40 -4.95 6.02
C CYS A 49 -10.14 -5.40 4.57
N PHE A 50 -9.53 -6.56 4.37
CA PHE A 50 -9.37 -7.15 3.03
C PHE A 50 -10.72 -7.40 2.34
N TYR A 51 -11.72 -7.91 3.07
CA TYR A 51 -13.07 -8.07 2.53
C TYR A 51 -13.74 -6.74 2.20
N ALA A 52 -13.51 -5.69 2.99
CA ALA A 52 -14.02 -4.36 2.68
C ALA A 52 -13.41 -3.80 1.38
N TRP A 53 -12.10 -3.88 1.20
CA TRP A 53 -11.46 -3.49 -0.07
C TRP A 53 -11.94 -4.35 -1.25
N HIS A 54 -12.08 -5.66 -1.09
CA HIS A 54 -12.64 -6.53 -2.13
C HIS A 54 -14.08 -6.13 -2.49
N HIS A 55 -14.90 -5.79 -1.49
CA HIS A 55 -16.25 -5.32 -1.74
C HIS A 55 -16.24 -4.02 -2.56
N ILE A 56 -15.41 -3.05 -2.19
CA ILE A 56 -15.26 -1.80 -2.95
C ILE A 56 -14.87 -2.12 -4.41
N ALA A 57 -13.86 -2.97 -4.60
CA ALA A 57 -13.36 -3.33 -5.93
C ALA A 57 -14.40 -4.03 -6.81
N LEU A 58 -15.20 -4.93 -6.23
CA LEU A 58 -16.15 -5.78 -6.98
C LEU A 58 -17.54 -5.17 -7.15
N ARG A 59 -17.94 -4.25 -6.27
CA ARG A 59 -19.34 -3.79 -6.18
C ARG A 59 -19.55 -2.31 -6.44
N SER A 60 -18.49 -1.50 -6.39
CA SER A 60 -18.61 -0.07 -6.64
C SER A 60 -18.55 0.24 -8.13
N HIS A 61 -18.86 1.49 -8.49
CA HIS A 61 -18.52 2.01 -9.80
C HIS A 61 -17.01 1.91 -10.05
N TRP A 62 -16.58 1.65 -11.28
CA TRP A 62 -15.18 1.38 -11.58
C TRP A 62 -14.25 2.57 -11.24
N LEU A 63 -14.70 3.83 -11.39
CA LEU A 63 -13.95 5.01 -10.93
C LEU A 63 -13.71 5.01 -9.42
N THR A 64 -14.70 4.58 -8.64
CA THR A 64 -14.61 4.44 -7.18
C THR A 64 -13.63 3.33 -6.81
N ALA A 65 -13.74 2.16 -7.44
CA ALA A 65 -12.81 1.06 -7.25
C ALA A 65 -11.36 1.45 -7.62
N TYR A 66 -11.18 2.09 -8.77
CA TYR A 66 -9.89 2.56 -9.26
C TYR A 66 -9.26 3.58 -8.30
N ALA A 67 -10.02 4.59 -7.89
CA ALA A 67 -9.56 5.57 -6.93
C ALA A 67 -9.22 4.95 -5.56
N ALA A 68 -9.98 3.95 -5.12
CA ALA A 68 -9.75 3.27 -3.86
C ALA A 68 -8.43 2.50 -3.85
N SER A 69 -8.10 1.76 -4.92
CA SER A 69 -6.85 1.00 -5.04
C SER A 69 -5.63 1.92 -4.99
N HIS A 70 -5.62 2.96 -5.83
CA HIS A 70 -4.46 3.86 -5.94
C HIS A 70 -4.30 4.84 -4.77
N MET A 71 -5.32 5.02 -3.93
CA MET A 71 -5.19 5.87 -2.74
C MET A 71 -4.11 5.35 -1.78
N LEU A 72 -3.89 4.02 -1.76
CA LEU A 72 -2.89 3.38 -0.92
C LEU A 72 -1.45 3.61 -1.41
N GLU A 73 -1.25 3.92 -2.70
CA GLU A 73 0.02 4.41 -3.24
C GLU A 73 0.16 5.92 -3.02
N ARG A 74 -0.93 6.67 -3.21
CA ARG A 74 -0.91 8.13 -3.08
C ARG A 74 -0.54 8.61 -1.67
N ARG A 75 -0.84 7.83 -0.62
CA ARG A 75 -0.38 8.09 0.76
C ARG A 75 1.14 7.95 0.94
N ASN A 76 1.83 7.28 0.02
CA ASN A 76 3.28 7.11 0.01
C ASN A 76 4.00 8.21 -0.77
N ASN A 77 3.28 9.04 -1.53
CA ASN A 77 3.88 10.20 -2.19
C ASN A 77 4.21 11.33 -1.19
N GLY A 78 5.50 11.55 -0.94
CA GLY A 78 6.00 12.59 -0.04
C GLY A 78 5.78 14.03 -0.54
N LYS A 79 5.50 14.24 -1.82
CA LYS A 79 5.09 15.55 -2.36
C LYS A 79 3.68 15.93 -1.90
N ILE A 80 2.84 14.93 -1.60
CA ILE A 80 1.44 15.12 -1.16
C ILE A 80 1.35 15.12 0.37
N VAL A 81 1.97 14.13 1.02
CA VAL A 81 1.91 13.96 2.47
C VAL A 81 3.10 14.67 3.13
N LYS A 82 2.82 15.82 3.76
CA LYS A 82 3.83 16.58 4.52
C LYS A 82 4.48 15.69 5.59
N GLY A 83 5.81 15.72 5.68
CA GLY A 83 6.59 14.84 6.56
C GLY A 83 6.93 13.47 5.96
N GLY A 84 6.61 13.25 4.68
CA GLY A 84 6.97 12.04 3.93
C GLY A 84 5.86 11.00 3.91
N GLY A 85 5.90 10.16 2.87
CA GLY A 85 4.99 9.04 2.66
C GLY A 85 5.08 7.97 3.75
N MET A 86 4.14 7.04 3.77
CA MET A 86 4.09 6.03 4.82
C MET A 86 5.35 5.15 4.86
N SER A 87 5.79 4.61 3.72
CA SER A 87 6.96 3.73 3.64
C SER A 87 8.23 4.43 4.13
N TYR A 88 8.42 5.70 3.78
CA TYR A 88 9.51 6.52 4.30
C TYR A 88 9.46 6.63 5.83
N ARG A 89 8.29 6.99 6.39
CA ARG A 89 8.14 7.17 7.83
C ARG A 89 8.33 5.87 8.62
N VAL A 90 7.84 4.74 8.09
CA VAL A 90 8.09 3.42 8.70
C VAL A 90 9.59 3.11 8.63
N GLY A 91 10.24 3.34 7.48
CA GLY A 91 11.68 3.16 7.32
C GLY A 91 12.51 3.95 8.33
N LYS A 92 12.16 5.22 8.53
CA LYS A 92 12.77 6.07 9.55
C LYS A 92 12.53 5.56 10.97
N LYS A 93 11.39 4.94 11.25
CA LYS A 93 11.13 4.31 12.55
C LYS A 93 12.07 3.13 12.80
N PHE A 94 12.24 2.24 11.82
CA PHE A 94 13.21 1.14 11.90
C PHE A 94 14.64 1.64 12.12
N GLU A 95 15.03 2.70 11.41
CA GLU A 95 16.36 3.27 11.57
C GLU A 95 16.56 3.91 12.95
N ASN A 96 15.59 4.70 13.41
CA ASN A 96 15.70 5.44 14.66
C ASN A 96 15.58 4.54 15.90
N GLU A 97 14.75 3.50 15.85
CA GLU A 97 14.43 2.67 17.02
C GLU A 97 15.21 1.35 17.06
N LEU A 98 15.54 0.78 15.90
CA LEU A 98 16.21 -0.53 15.80
C LEU A 98 17.62 -0.44 15.19
N GLY A 99 18.05 0.75 14.74
CA GLY A 99 19.34 0.92 14.06
C GLY A 99 19.40 0.26 12.68
N ILE A 100 18.26 -0.16 12.13
CA ILE A 100 18.18 -0.82 10.83
C ILE A 100 18.01 0.24 9.75
N ASN A 101 19.06 0.43 8.95
CA ASN A 101 19.05 1.42 7.87
C ASN A 101 17.96 1.11 6.83
N LEU A 102 17.28 2.16 6.34
CA LEU A 102 16.21 2.06 5.35
C LEU A 102 16.62 1.28 4.09
N LYS A 103 17.87 1.38 3.63
CA LYS A 103 18.34 0.65 2.44
C LYS A 103 18.36 -0.87 2.63
N LYS A 104 18.38 -1.35 3.89
CA LYS A 104 18.20 -2.77 4.19
C LYS A 104 16.72 -3.16 4.17
N MET A 105 15.82 -2.22 4.44
CA MET A 105 14.37 -2.40 4.33
C MET A 105 13.93 -2.24 2.88
N ILE A 106 14.35 -3.18 2.03
CA ILE A 106 14.28 -3.06 0.57
C ILE A 106 12.85 -2.83 0.03
N SER A 107 11.83 -3.37 0.69
CA SER A 107 10.43 -3.12 0.29
C SER A 107 10.04 -1.67 0.56
N LEU A 108 10.41 -1.14 1.73
CA LEU A 108 10.17 0.27 2.05
C LEU A 108 10.95 1.21 1.13
N ASP A 109 12.21 0.89 0.82
CA ASP A 109 13.07 1.70 -0.06
C ASP A 109 12.50 1.80 -1.48
N VAL A 110 12.06 0.67 -2.06
CA VAL A 110 11.39 0.65 -3.36
C VAL A 110 10.13 1.51 -3.34
N HIS A 111 9.25 1.35 -2.35
CA HIS A 111 8.00 2.11 -2.27
C HIS A 111 8.20 3.62 -2.01
N VAL A 112 9.34 4.06 -1.47
CA VAL A 112 9.65 5.51 -1.36
C VAL A 112 9.78 6.16 -2.74
N VAL A 113 10.28 5.42 -3.73
CA VAL A 113 10.47 5.89 -5.11
C VAL A 113 9.26 5.53 -5.95
N ALA A 114 8.90 4.24 -5.97
CA ALA A 114 7.88 3.66 -6.82
C ALA A 114 6.52 4.35 -6.67
N ASP A 115 6.09 4.58 -5.42
CA ASP A 115 4.77 5.14 -5.17
C ASP A 115 4.68 6.62 -5.52
N THR A 116 5.81 7.33 -5.64
CA THR A 116 5.80 8.68 -6.21
C THR A 116 5.40 8.62 -7.69
N GLU A 117 6.00 7.70 -8.45
CA GLU A 117 5.71 7.49 -9.87
C GLU A 117 4.29 6.94 -10.08
N HIS A 118 3.91 5.90 -9.31
CA HIS A 118 2.60 5.27 -9.42
C HIS A 118 1.47 6.23 -9.05
N SER A 119 1.67 7.07 -8.02
CA SER A 119 0.69 8.08 -7.63
C SER A 119 0.51 9.19 -8.67
N GLU A 120 1.46 9.41 -9.58
CA GLU A 120 1.33 10.38 -10.67
C GLU A 120 0.51 9.76 -11.83
N ASN A 121 0.69 8.46 -12.11
CA ASN A 121 -0.01 7.72 -13.16
C ASN A 121 -1.55 7.68 -13.01
N ILE A 122 -2.07 7.78 -11.78
CA ILE A 122 -3.52 7.85 -11.55
C ILE A 122 -4.17 9.07 -12.24
N SER A 123 -3.40 10.13 -12.46
CA SER A 123 -3.90 11.41 -12.99
C SER A 123 -4.34 11.28 -14.44
N GLU A 124 -3.64 10.47 -15.24
CA GLU A 124 -3.98 10.25 -16.66
C GLU A 124 -5.38 9.64 -16.82
N VAL A 125 -5.73 8.68 -15.96
CA VAL A 125 -7.06 8.06 -15.97
C VAL A 125 -8.11 9.08 -15.55
N PHE A 126 -7.85 9.89 -14.53
CA PHE A 126 -8.79 10.93 -14.12
C PHE A 126 -8.98 12.01 -15.18
N GLU A 127 -7.91 12.51 -15.79
CA GLU A 127 -7.97 13.47 -16.89
C GLU A 127 -8.79 12.94 -18.05
N ARG A 128 -8.70 11.64 -18.34
CA ARG A 128 -9.41 11.01 -19.46
C ARG A 128 -10.87 10.68 -19.17
N TYR A 129 -11.23 10.31 -17.95
CA TYR A 129 -12.53 9.72 -17.64
C TYR A 129 -13.38 10.48 -16.62
N VAL A 130 -12.82 11.42 -15.87
CA VAL A 130 -13.58 12.28 -14.94
C VAL A 130 -14.01 13.53 -15.69
N LYS A 131 -15.27 13.58 -16.14
CA LYS A 131 -15.79 14.66 -17.01
C LYS A 131 -16.91 15.47 -16.38
N SER A 132 -17.53 14.92 -15.33
CA SER A 132 -18.67 15.51 -14.66
C SER A 132 -18.43 15.70 -13.16
N ALA A 133 -19.34 16.42 -12.50
CA ALA A 133 -19.31 16.54 -11.04
C ALA A 133 -19.57 15.18 -10.39
N GLU A 134 -20.45 14.38 -11.00
CA GLU A 134 -20.80 13.03 -10.58
C GLU A 134 -19.58 12.09 -10.65
N ASP A 135 -18.78 12.15 -11.73
CA ASP A 135 -17.55 11.35 -11.84
C ASP A 135 -16.54 11.70 -10.75
N ARG A 136 -16.41 13.00 -10.46
CA ARG A 136 -15.53 13.48 -9.39
C ARG A 136 -16.00 12.98 -8.04
N ASP A 137 -17.31 12.98 -7.81
CA ASP A 137 -17.88 12.50 -6.55
C ASP A 137 -17.66 10.99 -6.39
N LEU A 138 -17.73 10.20 -7.46
CA LEU A 138 -17.38 8.77 -7.47
C LEU A 138 -15.90 8.53 -7.11
N VAL A 139 -14.99 9.32 -7.66
CA VAL A 139 -13.55 9.25 -7.34
C VAL A 139 -13.29 9.62 -5.88
N LEU A 140 -13.87 10.73 -5.41
CA LEU A 140 -13.72 11.17 -4.03
C LEU A 140 -14.33 10.18 -3.05
N GLN A 141 -15.42 9.50 -3.42
CA GLN A 141 -16.00 8.43 -2.62
C GLN A 141 -15.01 7.27 -2.46
N GLY A 142 -14.41 6.80 -3.55
CA GLY A 142 -13.43 5.70 -3.50
C GLY A 142 -12.21 6.03 -2.64
N ALA A 143 -11.72 7.28 -2.76
CA ALA A 143 -10.65 7.79 -1.91
C ALA A 143 -11.02 7.75 -0.42
N ARG A 144 -12.21 8.24 -0.06
CA ARG A 144 -12.68 8.27 1.34
C ARG A 144 -12.86 6.86 1.90
N ASP A 145 -13.49 5.98 1.14
CA ASP A 145 -13.75 4.61 1.57
C ASP A 145 -12.44 3.84 1.79
N SER A 146 -11.50 3.93 0.84
CA SER A 146 -10.20 3.27 0.99
C SER A 146 -9.42 3.79 2.20
N MET A 147 -9.43 5.11 2.45
CA MET A 147 -8.75 5.68 3.62
C MET A 147 -9.44 5.32 4.95
N ALA A 148 -10.76 5.14 4.96
CA ALA A 148 -11.49 4.64 6.12
C ALA A 148 -11.09 3.19 6.44
N VAL A 149 -11.03 2.33 5.41
CA VAL A 149 -10.56 0.94 5.56
C VAL A 149 -9.08 0.90 5.99
N ASP A 150 -8.21 1.74 5.41
CA ASP A 150 -6.80 1.80 5.81
C ASP A 150 -6.62 2.19 7.28
N ARG A 151 -7.43 3.14 7.77
CA ARG A 151 -7.42 3.51 9.18
C ARG A 151 -7.79 2.32 10.07
N ALA A 152 -8.84 1.57 9.70
CA ALA A 152 -9.25 0.37 10.42
C ALA A 152 -8.18 -0.73 10.37
N TYR A 153 -7.56 -0.95 9.21
CA TYR A 153 -6.47 -1.90 9.00
C TYR A 153 -5.28 -1.57 9.91
N ARG A 154 -4.85 -0.31 9.96
CA ARG A 154 -3.75 0.14 10.83
C ARG A 154 -4.09 0.00 12.31
N GLY A 155 -5.33 0.32 12.69
CA GLY A 155 -5.81 0.11 14.06
C GLY A 155 -5.79 -1.38 14.46
N ALA A 156 -6.21 -2.26 13.54
CA ALA A 156 -6.14 -3.71 13.74
C ALA A 156 -4.70 -4.19 13.91
N LEU A 157 -3.77 -3.75 13.07
CA LEU A 157 -2.34 -4.09 13.22
C LEU A 157 -1.81 -3.65 14.59
N GLY A 158 -2.08 -2.40 14.99
CA GLY A 158 -1.67 -1.88 16.30
C GLY A 158 -2.23 -2.72 17.46
N TYR A 159 -3.52 -3.04 17.41
CA TYR A 159 -4.16 -3.90 18.41
C TYR A 159 -3.46 -5.26 18.52
N TYR A 160 -3.23 -5.97 17.41
CA TYR A 160 -2.57 -7.28 17.46
C TYR A 160 -1.11 -7.20 17.88
N MET A 161 -0.39 -6.15 17.49
CA MET A 161 0.99 -5.92 17.97
C MET A 161 1.05 -5.76 19.48
N GLU A 162 0.09 -5.08 20.11
CA GLU A 162 0.00 -4.97 21.57
C GLU A 162 -0.30 -6.30 22.27
N GLN A 163 -0.83 -7.29 21.55
CA GLN A 163 -1.09 -8.63 22.10
C GLN A 163 0.12 -9.57 22.00
N ILE A 164 1.18 -9.19 21.27
CA ILE A 164 2.40 -9.97 21.15
C ILE A 164 3.24 -9.71 22.41
N ASN A 165 3.20 -10.66 23.35
CA ASN A 165 4.05 -10.70 24.54
C ASN A 165 5.33 -11.49 24.28
#